data_AF-A0A3C0HRF4-F1
#
_entry.id   AF-A0A3C0HRF4-F1
#
_cell.length_a   1.000
_cell.length_b   1.000
_cell.length_c   1.000
_cell.angle_alpha   90.00
_cell.angle_beta   90.00
_cell.angle_gamma   90.00
#
_symmetry.space_group_name_H-M   'P 1'
#
loop_
_entity.id
_entity.type
_entity.pdbx_description
1 polymer ?
#
loop_
_entity_poly.entity_id
_entity_poly.type
_entity_poly.pdbx_seq_one_letter_code
_entity_poly.pdbx_strand_id
1 'polypeptide(L)'
;PITHPVKFFEKGDKPLEIVSSRQWYIRNGGRDDDLRQALIDRGDEMNWVPSYMQTRYTSWIEGLNGDWLISRQRFFGVPIPLWYPLDAAGEPVWDQPMIPSEDQLPIDPSTDVPAGYDEAQRGQAGGFMGEPDIMDTWATSSLTPQIATGWRTDEDLYARTFPMDVRPQAHDIIRTWLFSTVVRAHFDA
;
A
#
# COMPACT_ATOMS: atom_id res chain seq x y z
N PRO A 1 -3.68 -41.43 1.57
CA PRO A 1 -3.99 -40.08 2.11
C PRO A 1 -2.71 -39.25 2.30
N ILE A 2 -2.71 -37.98 1.90
CA ILE A 2 -1.59 -37.04 2.10
C ILE A 2 -1.98 -36.09 3.23
N THR A 3 -1.09 -35.90 4.20
CA THR A 3 -1.23 -34.90 5.27
C THR A 3 -0.19 -33.81 5.05
N HIS A 4 -0.62 -32.58 4.82
CA HIS A 4 0.27 -31.42 4.69
C HIS A 4 -0.35 -30.15 5.30
N PRO A 5 0.47 -29.12 5.62
CA PRO A 5 -0.03 -27.82 6.03
C PRO A 5 -0.70 -27.06 4.87
N VAL A 6 -1.83 -26.39 5.15
CA VAL A 6 -2.53 -25.49 4.21
C VAL A 6 -2.63 -24.11 4.85
N LYS A 7 -2.54 -23.04 4.04
CA LYS A 7 -2.69 -21.66 4.51
C LYS A 7 -4.17 -21.29 4.63
N PHE A 8 -4.51 -20.57 5.70
CA PHE A 8 -5.87 -20.10 5.99
C PHE A 8 -5.93 -18.58 6.01
N PHE A 9 -7.14 -18.04 5.87
CA PHE A 9 -7.39 -16.62 6.07
C PHE A 9 -7.10 -16.22 7.52
N GLU A 10 -6.33 -15.16 7.74
CA GLU A 10 -5.92 -14.72 9.09
C GLU A 10 -7.09 -14.40 10.04
N LYS A 11 -8.28 -14.10 9.51
CA LYS A 11 -9.49 -13.79 10.30
C LYS A 11 -10.62 -14.81 10.13
N GLY A 12 -10.34 -16.03 9.67
CA GLY A 12 -11.38 -17.06 9.56
C GLY A 12 -10.91 -18.45 9.14
N ASP A 13 -11.85 -19.39 9.08
CA ASP A 13 -11.56 -20.82 8.94
C ASP A 13 -11.60 -21.33 7.50
N LYS A 14 -11.51 -20.43 6.51
CA LYS A 14 -11.49 -20.81 5.09
C LYS A 14 -10.05 -20.98 4.59
N PRO A 15 -9.75 -22.05 3.84
CA PRO A 15 -8.46 -22.20 3.19
C PRO A 15 -8.31 -21.11 2.12
N LEU A 16 -7.06 -20.69 1.88
CA LEU A 16 -6.75 -19.75 0.83
C LEU A 16 -6.82 -20.42 -0.55
N GLU A 17 -7.36 -19.69 -1.52
CA GLU A 17 -7.34 -20.03 -2.93
C GLU A 17 -6.43 -19.05 -3.68
N ILE A 18 -5.66 -19.54 -4.64
CA ILE A 18 -4.79 -18.71 -5.48
C ILE A 18 -5.54 -18.44 -6.78
N VAL A 19 -5.94 -17.19 -6.98
CA VAL A 19 -6.66 -16.75 -8.17
C VAL A 19 -5.84 -15.68 -8.89
N SER A 20 -5.73 -15.80 -10.20
CA SER A 20 -5.13 -14.78 -11.05
C SER A 20 -6.12 -13.64 -11.28
N SER A 21 -5.78 -12.44 -10.81
CA SER A 21 -6.56 -11.22 -11.04
C SER A 21 -5.61 -10.02 -11.18
N ARG A 22 -6.10 -8.92 -11.76
CA ARG A 22 -5.37 -7.65 -11.80
C ARG A 22 -5.42 -7.02 -10.41
N GLN A 23 -4.28 -6.57 -9.91
CA GLN A 23 -4.13 -6.03 -8.55
C GLN A 23 -3.05 -4.94 -8.55
N TRP A 24 -3.08 -4.07 -7.54
CA TRP A 24 -2.09 -3.04 -7.31
C TRP A 24 -0.97 -3.53 -6.41
N TYR A 25 0.27 -3.24 -6.80
CA TYR A 25 1.48 -3.64 -6.08
C TYR A 25 2.42 -2.46 -5.84
N ILE A 26 3.05 -2.43 -4.67
CA ILE A 26 4.20 -1.58 -4.38
C ILE A 26 5.47 -2.44 -4.42
N ARG A 27 6.48 -2.01 -5.17
CA ARG A 27 7.80 -2.67 -5.17
C ARG A 27 8.42 -2.60 -3.79
N ASN A 28 8.90 -3.71 -3.27
CA ASN A 28 9.35 -3.79 -1.86
C ASN A 28 10.61 -4.65 -1.66
N GLY A 29 11.36 -4.92 -2.72
CA GLY A 29 12.52 -5.81 -2.71
C GLY A 29 12.21 -7.30 -2.92
N GLY A 30 10.93 -7.68 -3.03
CA GLY A 30 10.55 -9.06 -3.33
C GLY A 30 10.96 -9.56 -4.71
N ARG A 31 11.20 -8.64 -5.66
CA ARG A 31 11.60 -8.91 -7.05
C ARG A 31 12.80 -8.08 -7.53
N ASP A 32 13.44 -7.38 -6.60
CA ASP A 32 14.51 -6.41 -6.89
C ASP A 32 15.56 -6.55 -5.78
N ASP A 33 16.69 -7.16 -6.11
CA ASP A 33 17.74 -7.47 -5.13
C ASP A 33 18.46 -6.22 -4.62
N ASP A 34 18.57 -5.17 -5.43
CA ASP A 34 19.18 -3.90 -5.03
C ASP A 34 18.28 -3.19 -4.01
N LEU A 35 16.97 -3.11 -4.29
CA LEU A 35 16.01 -2.57 -3.34
C LEU A 35 15.92 -3.43 -2.07
N ARG A 36 15.99 -4.75 -2.19
CA ARG A 36 16.03 -5.66 -1.05
C ARG A 36 17.19 -5.34 -0.13
N GLN A 37 18.41 -5.22 -0.68
CA GLN A 37 19.59 -4.89 0.11
C GLN A 37 19.45 -3.51 0.73
N ALA A 38 19.00 -2.51 -0.03
CA ALA A 38 18.80 -1.16 0.49
C ALA A 38 17.82 -1.11 1.67
N LEU A 39 16.76 -1.92 1.67
CA LEU A 39 15.82 -2.03 2.78
C LEU A 39 16.42 -2.74 4.00
N ILE A 40 17.30 -3.72 3.80
CA ILE A 40 18.08 -4.34 4.88
C ILE A 40 19.00 -3.29 5.51
N ASP A 41 19.69 -2.49 4.70
CA ASP A 41 20.60 -1.44 5.16
C ASP A 41 19.86 -0.36 5.98
N ARG A 42 18.61 0.00 5.60
CA ARG A 42 17.75 0.85 6.45
C ARG A 42 17.44 0.22 7.81
N GLY A 43 17.40 -1.12 7.86
CA GLY A 43 17.34 -1.89 9.09
C GLY A 43 18.52 -1.65 10.02
N ASP A 44 19.72 -1.51 9.45
CA ASP A 44 20.99 -1.32 10.15
C ASP A 44 21.18 0.11 10.69
N GLU A 45 20.51 1.09 10.07
CA GLU A 45 20.45 2.48 10.56
C GLU A 45 19.62 2.61 11.86
N MET A 46 18.77 1.64 12.19
CA MET A 46 17.88 1.68 13.36
C MET A 46 18.54 1.08 14.61
N ASN A 47 18.26 1.68 15.78
CA ASN A 47 18.62 1.10 17.08
C ASN A 47 17.52 0.19 17.63
N TRP A 48 17.74 -1.12 17.58
CA TRP A 48 16.75 -2.13 17.99
C TRP A 48 16.82 -2.46 19.48
N VAL A 49 15.67 -2.49 20.15
CA VAL A 49 15.55 -2.89 21.55
C VAL A 49 14.41 -3.91 21.72
N PRO A 50 14.70 -5.18 22.07
CA PRO A 50 16.02 -5.81 22.14
C PRO A 50 16.70 -5.93 20.78
N SER A 51 18.04 -5.91 20.75
CA SER A 51 18.84 -5.89 19.51
C SER A 51 18.57 -7.06 18.57
N TYR A 52 18.34 -8.26 19.11
CA TYR A 52 18.06 -9.46 18.31
C TYR A 52 16.76 -9.40 17.50
N MET A 53 15.90 -8.39 17.70
CA MET A 53 14.69 -8.23 16.89
C MET A 53 14.98 -7.80 15.45
N GLN A 54 16.14 -7.19 15.19
CA GLN A 54 16.60 -6.86 13.84
C GLN A 54 16.67 -8.10 12.93
N THR A 55 17.02 -9.27 13.50
CA THR A 55 17.05 -10.54 12.76
C THR A 55 15.67 -10.87 12.18
N ARG A 56 14.58 -10.58 12.89
CA ARG A 56 13.21 -10.83 12.38
C ARG A 56 12.87 -9.93 11.19
N TYR A 57 13.36 -8.70 11.19
CA TYR A 57 13.18 -7.75 10.10
C TYR A 57 13.97 -8.18 8.86
N THR A 58 15.26 -8.48 9.05
CA THR A 58 16.15 -8.92 7.97
C THR A 58 15.66 -10.22 7.35
N SER A 59 15.38 -11.25 8.16
CA SER A 59 14.86 -12.52 7.65
C SER A 59 13.50 -12.41 6.96
N TRP A 60 12.68 -11.41 7.31
CA TRP A 60 11.45 -11.15 6.58
C TRP A 60 11.73 -10.63 5.17
N ILE A 61 12.63 -9.67 5.04
CA ILE A 61 13.02 -9.09 3.75
C ILE A 61 13.69 -10.13 2.84
N GLU A 62 14.62 -10.92 3.39
CA GLU A 62 15.27 -12.03 2.69
C GLU A 62 14.26 -13.08 2.20
N GLY A 63 13.16 -13.26 2.94
CA GLY A 63 12.09 -14.21 2.61
C GLY A 63 11.06 -13.66 1.60
N LEU A 64 11.13 -12.40 1.19
CA LEU A 64 10.19 -11.83 0.22
C LEU A 64 10.32 -12.53 -1.13
N ASN A 65 9.19 -12.93 -1.69
CA ASN A 65 9.10 -13.64 -2.98
C ASN A 65 8.21 -12.91 -3.99
N GLY A 66 7.79 -11.69 -3.67
CA GLY A 66 6.92 -10.87 -4.51
C GLY A 66 6.73 -9.48 -3.93
N ASP A 67 6.30 -8.58 -4.80
CA ASP A 67 5.97 -7.21 -4.42
C ASP A 67 4.72 -7.16 -3.54
N TRP A 68 4.56 -6.07 -2.81
CA TRP A 68 3.49 -5.91 -1.84
C TRP A 68 2.16 -5.61 -2.54
N LEU A 69 1.24 -6.57 -2.53
CA LEU A 69 -0.13 -6.42 -3.00
C LEU A 69 -0.91 -5.48 -2.06
N ILE A 70 -1.28 -4.30 -2.54
CA ILE A 70 -1.95 -3.25 -1.75
C ILE A 70 -3.43 -3.06 -2.05
N SER A 71 -3.97 -3.57 -3.16
CA SER A 71 -5.41 -3.51 -3.43
C SER A 71 -6.20 -4.52 -2.59
N ARG A 72 -7.43 -4.16 -2.19
CA ARG A 72 -8.34 -5.03 -1.45
C ARG A 72 -9.75 -4.88 -2.01
N GLN A 73 -10.39 -6.00 -2.32
CA GLN A 73 -11.79 -6.06 -2.75
C GLN A 73 -12.72 -5.98 -1.52
N ARG A 74 -12.84 -4.79 -0.94
CA ARG A 74 -13.64 -4.50 0.25
C ARG A 74 -14.33 -3.15 0.12
N PHE A 75 -15.44 -2.98 0.83
CA PHE A 75 -16.23 -1.74 0.79
C PHE A 75 -15.76 -0.64 1.75
N PHE A 76 -14.92 -0.96 2.73
CA PHE A 76 -14.51 -0.01 3.79
C PHE A 76 -12.99 0.15 3.85
N GLY A 77 -12.51 1.34 3.51
CA GLY A 77 -11.13 1.81 3.66
C GLY A 77 -10.85 2.99 2.73
N VAL A 78 -9.57 3.34 2.56
CA VAL A 78 -9.15 4.46 1.70
C VAL A 78 -9.15 3.97 0.25
N PRO A 79 -9.90 4.58 -0.67
CA PRO A 79 -9.90 4.17 -2.08
C PRO A 79 -8.55 4.42 -2.74
N ILE A 80 -8.21 3.64 -3.77
CA ILE A 80 -7.06 3.95 -4.62
C ILE A 80 -7.48 5.09 -5.56
N PRO A 81 -6.83 6.27 -5.52
CA PRO A 81 -7.39 7.50 -6.10
C PRO A 81 -7.13 7.59 -7.61
N LEU A 82 -7.79 6.76 -8.41
CA LEU A 82 -7.70 6.80 -9.87
C LEU A 82 -8.98 6.30 -10.53
N TRP A 83 -9.12 6.62 -11.82
CA TRP A 83 -10.20 6.16 -12.68
C TRP A 83 -9.64 5.47 -13.92
N TYR A 84 -10.52 4.85 -14.70
CA TYR A 84 -10.22 4.31 -16.03
C TYR A 84 -11.25 4.79 -17.03
N PRO A 85 -10.87 5.06 -18.29
CA PRO A 85 -11.83 5.30 -19.33
C PRO A 85 -12.54 4.00 -19.68
N LEU A 86 -13.80 4.11 -20.10
CA LEU A 86 -14.60 3.01 -20.62
C LEU A 86 -14.59 3.05 -22.14
N ASP A 87 -14.36 1.91 -22.78
CA ASP A 87 -14.37 1.81 -24.24
C ASP A 87 -15.80 1.89 -24.82
N ALA A 88 -15.93 1.72 -26.14
CA ALA A 88 -17.22 1.76 -26.82
C ALA A 88 -18.19 0.64 -26.41
N ALA A 89 -17.70 -0.43 -25.76
CA ALA A 89 -18.51 -1.50 -25.19
C ALA A 89 -18.84 -1.25 -23.70
N GLY A 90 -18.28 -0.21 -23.08
CA GLY A 90 -18.42 0.05 -21.65
C GLY A 90 -17.40 -0.70 -20.78
N GLU A 91 -16.37 -1.30 -21.38
CA GLU A 91 -15.36 -2.06 -20.67
C GLU A 91 -14.19 -1.16 -20.24
N PRO A 92 -13.61 -1.35 -19.04
CA PRO A 92 -12.51 -0.53 -18.57
C PRO A 92 -11.21 -0.75 -19.35
N VAL A 93 -10.60 0.35 -19.78
CA VAL A 93 -9.29 0.38 -20.45
C VAL A 93 -8.19 0.47 -19.37
N TRP A 94 -7.87 -0.68 -18.79
CA TRP A 94 -7.03 -0.78 -17.60
C TRP A 94 -5.57 -0.33 -17.74
N ASP A 95 -5.06 -0.21 -18.96
CA ASP A 95 -3.69 0.24 -19.25
C ASP A 95 -3.58 1.78 -19.35
N GLN A 96 -4.70 2.49 -19.21
CA GLN A 96 -4.78 3.95 -19.28
C GLN A 96 -5.45 4.53 -18.02
N PRO A 97 -4.86 4.31 -16.82
CA PRO A 97 -5.40 4.92 -15.61
C PRO A 97 -5.35 6.44 -15.70
N MET A 98 -6.46 7.08 -15.35
CA MET A 98 -6.56 8.52 -15.16
C MET A 98 -6.17 8.85 -13.73
N ILE A 99 -5.02 9.50 -13.58
CA ILE A 99 -4.42 9.83 -12.30
C ILE A 99 -4.76 11.30 -11.99
N PRO A 100 -5.36 11.63 -10.83
CA PRO A 100 -5.59 13.00 -10.43
C PRO A 100 -4.25 13.74 -10.26
N SER A 101 -4.27 15.03 -10.56
CA SER A 101 -3.17 15.93 -10.22
C SER A 101 -3.08 16.15 -8.70
N GLU A 102 -1.91 16.53 -8.20
CA GLU A 102 -1.67 16.64 -6.76
C GLU A 102 -2.56 17.68 -6.07
N ASP A 103 -2.96 18.74 -6.78
CA ASP A 103 -3.87 19.78 -6.29
C ASP A 103 -5.34 19.34 -6.23
N GLN A 104 -5.71 18.28 -6.93
CA GLN A 104 -7.05 17.68 -6.83
C GLN A 104 -7.18 16.77 -5.61
N LEU A 105 -6.07 16.26 -5.07
CA LEU A 105 -6.09 15.36 -3.92
C LEU A 105 -6.48 16.09 -2.62
N PRO A 106 -7.23 15.42 -1.71
CA PRO A 106 -7.72 14.05 -1.81
C PRO A 106 -9.01 13.92 -2.65
N ILE A 107 -9.18 12.78 -3.31
CA ILE A 107 -10.40 12.40 -4.04
C ILE A 107 -10.89 11.01 -3.63
N ASP A 108 -12.18 10.75 -3.82
CA ASP A 108 -12.80 9.44 -3.78
C ASP A 108 -13.33 9.11 -5.19
N PRO A 109 -12.71 8.17 -5.93
CA PRO A 109 -13.09 7.89 -7.30
C PRO A 109 -14.49 7.27 -7.45
N SER A 110 -15.09 6.80 -6.34
CA SER A 110 -16.47 6.31 -6.33
C SER A 110 -17.51 7.44 -6.43
N THR A 111 -17.15 8.66 -6.02
CA THR A 111 -18.06 9.83 -6.02
C THR A 111 -17.56 10.98 -6.88
N ASP A 112 -16.25 11.20 -6.92
CA ASP A 112 -15.64 12.29 -7.67
C ASP A 112 -15.45 11.93 -9.14
N VAL A 113 -15.37 12.97 -9.98
CA VAL A 113 -15.33 12.88 -11.44
C VAL A 113 -13.92 13.23 -11.95
N PRO A 114 -13.31 12.43 -12.83
CA PRO A 114 -12.01 12.76 -13.42
C PRO A 114 -12.12 13.98 -14.34
N ALA A 115 -11.01 14.70 -14.49
CA ALA A 115 -10.96 15.87 -15.38
C ALA A 115 -11.35 15.49 -16.82
N GLY A 116 -12.22 16.31 -17.44
CA GLY A 116 -12.68 16.10 -18.81
C GLY A 116 -13.91 15.20 -18.96
N TYR A 117 -14.51 14.76 -17.85
CA TYR A 117 -15.75 13.98 -17.83
C TYR A 117 -16.86 14.67 -17.03
N ASP A 118 -18.10 14.30 -17.33
CA ASP A 118 -19.29 14.64 -16.54
C ASP A 118 -19.79 13.42 -15.75
N GLU A 119 -20.40 13.62 -14.58
CA GLU A 119 -20.95 12.53 -13.74
C GLU A 119 -21.91 11.60 -14.51
N ALA A 120 -22.65 12.15 -15.48
CA ALA A 120 -23.56 11.37 -16.33
C ALA A 120 -22.85 10.31 -17.19
N GLN A 121 -21.53 10.41 -17.38
CA GLN A 121 -20.72 9.46 -18.13
C GLN A 121 -20.19 8.31 -17.25
N ARG A 122 -20.43 8.34 -15.93
CA ARG A 122 -19.99 7.26 -15.03
C ARG A 122 -20.66 5.93 -15.43
N GLY A 123 -19.84 4.91 -15.64
CA GLY A 123 -20.32 3.57 -16.03
C GLY A 123 -20.91 3.49 -17.44
N GLN A 124 -20.80 4.55 -18.26
CA GLN A 124 -21.32 4.56 -19.64
C GLN A 124 -20.21 4.24 -20.65
N ALA A 125 -20.56 3.65 -21.78
CA ALA A 125 -19.62 3.46 -22.90
C ALA A 125 -19.04 4.80 -23.37
N GLY A 126 -17.72 4.85 -23.56
CA GLY A 126 -16.98 6.10 -23.82
C GLY A 126 -16.83 7.03 -22.61
N GLY A 127 -17.32 6.61 -21.44
CA GLY A 127 -17.26 7.34 -20.18
C GLY A 127 -16.09 6.93 -19.30
N PHE A 128 -16.34 6.81 -18.00
CA PHE A 128 -15.31 6.47 -17.01
C PHE A 128 -15.84 5.57 -15.89
N MET A 129 -14.91 4.95 -15.17
CA MET A 129 -15.16 4.17 -13.95
C MET A 129 -14.06 4.44 -12.93
N GLY A 130 -14.43 4.63 -11.66
CA GLY A 130 -13.46 4.72 -10.56
C GLY A 130 -12.85 3.36 -10.22
N GLU A 131 -11.62 3.34 -9.73
CA GLU A 131 -11.01 2.12 -9.19
C GLU A 131 -11.87 1.56 -8.04
N PRO A 132 -12.44 0.34 -8.18
CA PRO A 132 -13.31 -0.24 -7.16
C PRO A 132 -12.55 -0.73 -5.92
N ASP A 133 -11.23 -0.96 -6.03
CA ASP A 133 -10.44 -1.46 -4.91
C ASP A 133 -10.06 -0.35 -3.91
N ILE A 134 -9.98 -0.74 -2.65
CA ILE A 134 -9.42 0.09 -1.58
C ILE A 134 -7.96 -0.30 -1.29
N MET A 135 -7.23 0.58 -0.63
CA MET A 135 -5.89 0.31 -0.13
C MET A 135 -5.90 -0.63 1.09
N ASP A 136 -4.85 -1.44 1.17
CA ASP A 136 -4.48 -2.23 2.32
C ASP A 136 -4.29 -1.36 3.56
N THR A 137 -4.77 -1.84 4.71
CA THR A 137 -4.63 -1.11 5.98
C THR A 137 -3.17 -0.90 6.38
N TRP A 138 -2.27 -1.82 6.00
CA TRP A 138 -0.84 -1.62 6.22
C TRP A 138 -0.23 -0.58 5.29
N ALA A 139 -0.80 -0.38 4.09
CA ALA A 139 -0.40 0.67 3.16
C ALA A 139 -0.78 2.05 3.70
N THR A 140 -2.00 2.21 4.20
CA THR A 140 -2.42 3.48 4.80
C THR A 140 -1.72 3.78 6.12
N SER A 141 -1.56 2.79 7.00
CA SER A 141 -0.82 2.98 8.27
C SER A 141 0.70 3.11 8.11
N SER A 142 1.27 2.83 6.93
CA SER A 142 2.68 3.10 6.66
C SER A 142 3.03 4.60 6.77
N LEU A 143 2.04 5.47 6.56
CA LEU A 143 2.16 6.93 6.66
C LEU A 143 2.04 7.47 8.10
N THR A 144 1.94 6.61 9.12
CA THR A 144 1.76 7.07 10.51
C THR A 144 2.78 8.13 10.93
N PRO A 145 4.10 8.03 10.63
CA PRO A 145 5.03 9.08 10.99
C PRO A 145 4.65 10.43 10.39
N GLN A 146 4.40 10.50 9.08
CA GLN A 146 4.01 11.73 8.37
C GLN A 146 2.69 12.30 8.90
N ILE A 147 1.68 11.46 9.11
CA ILE A 147 0.36 11.91 9.60
C ILE A 147 0.48 12.46 11.03
N ALA A 148 1.18 11.75 11.91
CA ALA A 148 1.30 12.13 13.31
C ALA A 148 2.19 13.37 13.52
N THR A 149 3.13 13.63 12.61
CA THR A 149 3.96 14.85 12.64
C THR A 149 3.35 16.01 11.86
N GLY A 150 2.13 15.89 11.30
CA GLY A 150 1.45 17.01 10.64
C GLY A 150 1.93 17.32 9.21
N TRP A 151 2.45 16.32 8.49
CA TRP A 151 2.87 16.51 7.10
C TRP A 151 1.76 17.12 6.24
N ARG A 152 2.08 18.20 5.51
CA ARG A 152 1.18 19.02 4.68
C ARG A 152 0.03 19.75 5.42
N THR A 153 -0.05 19.66 6.75
CA THR A 153 -1.11 20.30 7.55
C THR A 153 -0.57 21.24 8.63
N ASP A 154 0.62 20.98 9.16
CA ASP A 154 1.31 21.80 10.17
C ASP A 154 2.82 21.73 9.94
N GLU A 155 3.36 22.74 9.25
CA GLU A 155 4.80 22.80 8.90
C GLU A 155 5.70 22.95 10.14
N ASP A 156 5.26 23.67 11.18
CA ASP A 156 6.06 23.87 12.40
C ASP A 156 6.12 22.58 13.22
N LEU A 157 5.00 21.85 13.36
CA LEU A 157 4.99 20.54 13.99
C LEU A 157 5.87 19.55 13.23
N TYR A 158 5.72 19.49 11.90
CA TYR A 158 6.47 18.54 11.06
C TYR A 158 7.97 18.77 11.18
N ALA A 159 8.42 20.02 11.06
CA ALA A 159 9.82 20.39 11.17
C ALA A 159 10.45 20.06 12.53
N ARG A 160 9.65 20.01 13.60
CA ARG A 160 10.13 19.74 14.97
C ARG A 160 10.09 18.27 15.36
N THR A 161 9.25 17.48 14.72
CA THR A 161 8.91 16.12 15.20
C THR A 161 9.19 15.01 14.20
N PHE A 162 9.48 15.35 12.95
CA PHE A 162 9.94 14.42 11.93
C PHE A 162 11.47 14.54 11.72
N PRO A 163 12.23 13.44 11.64
CA PRO A 163 11.82 12.05 11.90
C PRO A 163 11.63 11.79 13.41
N MET A 164 10.79 10.81 13.76
CA MET A 164 10.55 10.43 15.16
C MET A 164 11.74 9.66 15.76
N ASP A 165 12.10 9.93 17.02
CA ASP A 165 13.22 9.27 17.71
C ASP A 165 12.93 7.84 18.19
N VAL A 166 11.67 7.55 18.56
CA VAL A 166 11.29 6.28 19.19
C VAL A 166 9.99 5.75 18.61
N ARG A 167 9.99 4.46 18.25
CA ARG A 167 8.81 3.74 17.75
C ARG A 167 8.48 2.53 18.63
N PRO A 168 7.67 2.68 19.68
CA PRO A 168 7.25 1.56 20.49
C PRO A 168 6.26 0.68 19.71
N GLN A 169 6.58 -0.62 19.58
CA GLN A 169 5.68 -1.61 19.01
C GLN A 169 6.04 -3.01 19.49
N ALA A 170 5.09 -3.94 19.36
CA ALA A 170 5.34 -5.35 19.56
C ALA A 170 5.99 -6.00 18.32
N HIS A 171 6.61 -7.17 18.53
CA HIS A 171 7.41 -7.86 17.52
C HIS A 171 6.55 -8.53 16.41
N ASP A 172 5.26 -8.69 16.66
CA ASP A 172 4.28 -9.28 15.74
C ASP A 172 4.07 -8.43 14.49
N ILE A 173 4.14 -7.09 14.61
CA ILE A 173 3.95 -6.14 13.51
C ILE A 173 5.27 -5.60 12.90
N ILE A 174 6.40 -6.28 13.13
CA ILE A 174 7.66 -5.97 12.44
C ILE A 174 7.51 -6.19 10.92
N ARG A 175 6.86 -7.29 10.54
CA ARG A 175 6.69 -7.74 9.15
C ARG A 175 5.59 -6.99 8.39
N THR A 176 4.72 -6.30 9.11
CA THR A 176 3.64 -5.50 8.55
C THR A 176 3.94 -4.03 8.76
N TRP A 177 3.57 -3.44 9.89
CA TRP A 177 3.59 -1.99 10.09
C TRP A 177 4.99 -1.37 9.98
N LEU A 178 6.00 -1.93 10.66
CA LEU A 178 7.37 -1.41 10.59
C LEU A 178 7.94 -1.54 9.18
N PHE A 179 7.93 -2.75 8.63
CA PHE A 179 8.41 -3.00 7.27
C PHE A 179 7.73 -2.09 6.23
N SER A 180 6.39 -2.01 6.26
CA SER A 180 5.61 -1.15 5.37
C SER A 180 6.00 0.33 5.50
N THR A 181 6.23 0.80 6.74
CA THR A 181 6.68 2.18 6.98
C THR A 181 8.07 2.42 6.42
N VAL A 182 9.01 1.47 6.58
CA VAL A 182 10.37 1.61 6.03
C VAL A 182 10.35 1.58 4.50
N VAL A 183 9.56 0.70 3.88
CA VAL A 183 9.38 0.70 2.41
C VAL A 183 8.87 2.06 1.94
N ARG A 184 7.86 2.62 2.62
CA ARG A 184 7.32 3.93 2.25
C ARG A 184 8.35 5.05 2.42
N ALA A 185 9.01 5.10 3.58
CA ALA A 185 10.04 6.09 3.87
C ALA A 185 11.24 5.99 2.92
N HIS A 186 11.58 4.79 2.43
CA HIS A 186 12.68 4.60 1.47
C HIS A 186 12.39 5.26 0.11
N PHE A 187 11.15 5.21 -0.37
CA PHE A 187 10.76 5.86 -1.62
C PHE A 187 10.52 7.36 -1.49
N ASP A 188 10.18 7.83 -0.29
CA ASP A 188 9.92 9.24 -0.01
C ASP A 188 11.20 10.01 0.40
N ALA A 189 12.34 9.31 0.58
CA ALA A 189 13.64 9.88 0.98
C ALA A 189 14.50 10.31 -0.23
#